data_AF-A0A1Y2DF34-F1
#
_entry.id   AF-A0A1Y2DF34-F1
#
_cell.length_a   1.000
_cell.length_b   1.000
_cell.length_c   1.000
_cell.angle_alpha   90.00
_cell.angle_beta   90.00
_cell.angle_gamma   90.00
#
_symmetry.space_group_name_H-M   'P 1'
#
loop_
_entity.id
_entity.type
_entity.pdbx_description
1 polymer ?
#
loop_
_entity_poly.entity_id
_entity_poly.type
_entity_poly.pdbx_seq_one_letter_code
_entity_poly.pdbx_strand_id
1 'polypeptide(L)'
;MSLSSKPAHYKLVFFVPPSNLAACKTAIFGAGAGRYPGGKYTECCWTATGTGQFRPGDTANPHIGTVGELEHTEEVRVETLCLDMEIAKRSVAALKSAHPYEQPSYAVYKLEDF
;
A
#
# COMPACT_ATOMS: atom_id res chain seq x y z
N MET A 1 -18.18 -6.34 33.77
CA MET A 1 -18.11 -5.20 32.82
C MET A 1 -17.38 -5.69 31.59
N SER A 2 -18.06 -5.81 30.45
CA SER A 2 -17.41 -6.16 29.19
C SER A 2 -16.64 -4.93 28.72
N LEU A 3 -15.30 -5.00 28.73
CA LEU A 3 -14.48 -4.05 28.00
C LEU A 3 -14.76 -4.26 26.52
N SER A 4 -15.69 -3.49 25.95
CA SER A 4 -15.81 -3.40 24.50
C SER A 4 -14.49 -2.85 23.99
N SER A 5 -13.62 -3.71 23.44
CA SER A 5 -12.40 -3.26 22.80
C SER A 5 -12.83 -2.48 21.56
N LYS A 6 -12.48 -1.20 21.48
CA LYS A 6 -12.66 -0.44 20.25
C LYS A 6 -11.97 -1.16 19.08
N PRO A 7 -12.55 -1.11 17.86
CA PRO A 7 -11.95 -1.75 16.71
C PRO A 7 -10.54 -1.19 16.45
N ALA A 8 -9.59 -2.08 16.18
CA ALA A 8 -8.24 -1.69 15.83
C ALA A 8 -8.20 -1.11 14.41
N HIS A 9 -7.62 0.07 14.26
CA HIS A 9 -7.35 0.67 12.96
C HIS A 9 -5.99 0.20 12.43
N TYR A 10 -5.82 0.26 11.11
CA TYR A 10 -4.58 -0.09 10.45
C TYR A 10 -4.17 1.00 9.46
N LYS A 11 -2.87 1.10 9.19
CA LYS A 11 -2.32 1.92 8.10
C LYS A 11 -1.66 1.02 7.09
N LEU A 12 -2.11 1.10 5.84
CA LEU A 12 -1.43 0.51 4.69
C LEU A 12 -0.43 1.53 4.14
N VAL A 13 0.81 1.12 3.99
CA VAL A 13 1.88 1.87 3.32
C VAL A 13 2.38 1.03 2.15
N PHE A 14 2.53 1.61 0.97
CA PHE A 14 3.14 0.92 -0.18
C PHE A 14 3.92 1.88 -1.08
N PHE A 15 4.72 1.31 -1.96
CA PHE A 15 5.57 2.03 -2.91
C PHE A 15 5.24 1.55 -4.32
N VAL A 16 5.14 2.48 -5.28
CA VAL A 16 4.73 2.18 -6.65
C VAL A 16 5.36 3.17 -7.64
N PRO A 17 5.67 2.76 -8.89
CA PRO A 17 6.04 3.70 -9.94
C PRO A 17 4.95 4.77 -10.18
N PRO A 18 5.32 6.02 -10.51
CA PRO A 18 4.36 7.09 -10.80
C PRO A 18 3.32 6.71 -11.86
N SER A 19 3.71 5.98 -12.89
CA SER A 19 2.84 5.50 -13.99
C SER A 19 1.71 4.59 -13.53
N ASN A 20 1.88 3.88 -12.41
CA ASN A 20 0.93 2.89 -11.88
C ASN A 20 0.20 3.37 -10.62
N LEU A 21 0.53 4.57 -10.13
CA LEU A 21 -0.01 5.16 -8.91
C LEU A 21 -1.55 5.23 -8.93
N ALA A 22 -2.11 5.73 -10.02
CA ALA A 22 -3.56 5.91 -10.16
C ALA A 22 -4.30 4.57 -10.09
N ALA A 23 -3.82 3.55 -10.80
CA ALA A 23 -4.43 2.22 -10.80
C ALA A 23 -4.39 1.57 -9.40
N CYS A 24 -3.26 1.67 -8.70
CA CYS A 24 -3.13 1.13 -7.35
C CYS A 24 -4.03 1.86 -6.34
N LYS A 25 -4.12 3.20 -6.42
CA LYS A 25 -5.03 3.99 -5.57
C LYS A 25 -6.49 3.59 -5.79
N THR A 26 -6.93 3.52 -7.05
CA THR A 26 -8.29 3.10 -7.39
C THR A 26 -8.60 1.72 -6.82
N ALA A 27 -7.68 0.76 -6.95
CA ALA A 27 -7.86 -0.61 -6.44
C ALA A 27 -8.04 -0.64 -4.91
N ILE A 28 -7.15 -0.01 -4.15
CA ILE A 28 -7.21 -0.04 -2.68
C ILE A 28 -8.42 0.74 -2.13
N PHE A 29 -8.83 1.82 -2.81
CA PHE A 29 -10.00 2.61 -2.43
C PHE A 29 -11.32 1.89 -2.75
N GLY A 30 -11.37 1.16 -3.87
CA GLY A 30 -12.45 0.21 -4.16
C GLY A 30 -12.55 -0.88 -3.09
N ALA A 31 -11.39 -1.30 -2.56
CA ALA A 31 -11.27 -2.17 -1.40
C ALA A 31 -11.47 -1.41 -0.06
N GLY A 32 -11.94 -0.17 -0.07
CA GLY A 32 -12.36 0.63 1.08
C GLY A 32 -11.27 1.12 2.04
N ALA A 33 -9.99 1.04 1.67
CA ALA A 33 -8.99 1.88 2.31
C ALA A 33 -9.30 3.36 2.09
N GLY A 34 -8.79 4.23 2.95
CA GLY A 34 -8.94 5.68 2.84
C GLY A 34 -10.35 6.18 3.14
N ARG A 35 -11.20 5.36 3.76
CA ARG A 35 -12.53 5.76 4.23
C ARG A 35 -12.49 6.07 5.71
N TYR A 36 -12.86 7.29 6.08
CA TYR A 36 -12.95 7.69 7.48
C TYR A 36 -14.31 7.29 8.10
N PRO A 37 -14.38 7.16 9.44
CA PRO A 37 -15.63 6.85 10.12
C PRO A 37 -16.76 7.81 9.72
N GLY A 38 -17.95 7.27 9.49
CA GLY A 38 -19.11 8.04 9.03
C GLY A 38 -19.11 8.37 7.53
N GLY A 39 -18.10 7.94 6.77
CA GLY A 39 -18.13 7.94 5.29
C GLY A 39 -18.07 9.31 4.62
N LYS A 40 -17.85 10.39 5.39
CA LYS A 40 -17.79 11.77 4.86
C LYS A 40 -16.52 12.08 4.07
N TYR A 41 -15.47 11.28 4.28
CA TYR A 41 -14.22 11.39 3.54
C TYR A 41 -13.85 10.00 3.02
N THR A 42 -13.63 9.93 1.72
CA THR A 42 -13.26 8.72 0.99
C THR A 42 -12.01 9.00 0.17
N GLU A 43 -11.30 7.93 -0.22
CA GLU A 43 -10.11 8.03 -1.07
C GLU A 43 -8.97 8.85 -0.42
N CYS A 44 -8.97 8.92 0.92
CA CYS A 44 -7.96 9.63 1.67
C CYS A 44 -6.64 8.86 1.66
N CYS A 45 -5.58 9.52 1.21
CA CYS A 45 -4.22 9.04 1.34
C CYS A 45 -3.25 10.21 1.44
N TRP A 46 -2.05 9.93 1.96
CA TRP A 46 -0.90 10.80 1.82
C TRP A 46 0.07 10.20 0.82
N THR A 47 0.75 11.04 0.03
CA THR A 47 1.74 10.59 -0.94
C THR A 47 2.98 11.46 -0.97
N ALA A 48 4.14 10.84 -1.19
CA ALA A 48 5.38 11.53 -1.52
C ALA A 48 6.20 10.73 -2.54
N THR A 49 6.95 11.45 -3.38
CA THR A 49 7.95 10.87 -4.27
C THR A 49 9.25 10.59 -3.52
N GLY A 50 9.98 9.58 -3.98
CA GLY A 50 11.27 9.19 -3.44
C GLY A 50 12.02 8.28 -4.41
N THR A 51 13.14 7.74 -3.96
CA THR A 51 13.97 6.83 -4.74
C THR A 51 13.91 5.43 -4.13
N GLY A 52 13.40 4.48 -4.90
CA GLY A 52 13.52 3.05 -4.62
C GLY A 52 14.87 2.52 -5.09
N GLN A 53 15.40 1.52 -4.39
CA GLN A 53 16.65 0.86 -4.75
C GLN A 53 16.47 -0.65 -4.66
N PHE A 54 16.90 -1.38 -5.68
CA PHE A 54 16.88 -2.84 -5.68
C PHE A 54 18.01 -3.41 -6.53
N ARG A 55 18.30 -4.70 -6.33
CA ARG A 55 19.22 -5.47 -7.17
C ARG A 55 18.53 -6.78 -7.54
N PRO A 56 18.12 -6.99 -8.80
CA PRO A 56 17.51 -8.25 -9.20
C PRO A 56 18.52 -9.39 -9.06
N GLY A 57 18.13 -10.47 -8.38
CA GLY A 57 18.91 -11.69 -8.30
C GLY A 57 18.84 -12.52 -9.59
N ASP A 58 19.67 -13.55 -9.70
CA ASP A 58 19.86 -14.33 -10.94
C ASP A 58 18.59 -14.97 -11.51
N THR A 59 17.61 -15.27 -10.65
CA THR A 59 16.33 -15.88 -11.03
C THR A 59 15.18 -14.87 -11.11
N ALA A 60 15.46 -13.58 -10.95
CA ALA A 60 14.43 -12.55 -11.00
C ALA A 60 13.96 -12.31 -12.44
N ASN A 61 12.66 -12.07 -12.60
CA ASN A 61 12.08 -11.55 -13.85
C ASN A 61 11.60 -10.11 -13.59
N PRO A 62 12.53 -9.14 -13.49
CA PRO A 62 12.17 -7.80 -13.06
C PRO A 62 11.34 -7.08 -14.12
N HIS A 63 10.35 -6.31 -13.68
CA HIS A 63 9.61 -5.41 -14.57
C HIS A 63 10.50 -4.27 -15.10
N ILE A 64 11.52 -3.88 -14.34
CA ILE A 64 12.47 -2.81 -14.63
C ILE A 64 13.85 -3.23 -14.09
N GLY A 65 14.93 -2.94 -14.82
CA GLY A 65 16.30 -3.12 -14.36
C GLY A 65 17.01 -4.36 -14.90
N THR A 66 18.30 -4.49 -14.57
CA THR A 66 19.21 -5.53 -15.07
C THR A 66 19.63 -6.47 -13.94
N VAL A 67 19.61 -7.78 -14.20
CA VAL A 67 20.04 -8.81 -13.24
C VAL A 67 21.49 -8.56 -12.80
N GLY A 68 21.72 -8.60 -11.48
CA GLY A 68 23.03 -8.39 -10.87
C GLY A 68 23.41 -6.92 -10.63
N GLU A 69 22.77 -5.97 -11.31
CA GLU A 69 23.08 -4.54 -11.22
C GLU A 69 22.27 -3.83 -10.13
N LEU A 70 22.85 -2.78 -9.54
CA LEU A 70 22.14 -1.95 -8.58
C LEU A 70 21.29 -0.92 -9.30
N GLU A 71 19.98 -1.03 -9.15
CA GLU A 71 19.00 -0.18 -9.81
C GLU A 71 18.44 0.86 -8.86
N HIS A 72 18.18 2.06 -9.40
CA HIS A 72 17.48 3.14 -8.71
C HIS A 72 16.30 3.58 -9.55
N THR A 73 15.15 3.77 -8.93
CA THR A 73 13.93 4.17 -9.63
C THR A 73 13.12 5.18 -8.84
N GLU A 74 12.43 6.08 -9.54
CA GLU A 74 11.47 6.98 -8.90
C GLU A 74 10.27 6.17 -8.43
N GLU A 75 9.95 6.27 -7.14
CA GLU A 75 8.78 5.64 -6.55
C GLU A 75 7.91 6.65 -5.80
N VAL A 76 6.63 6.35 -5.72
CA VAL A 76 5.67 7.08 -4.91
C VAL A 76 5.33 6.24 -3.70
N ARG A 77 5.64 6.75 -2.51
CA ARG A 77 5.13 6.23 -1.24
C ARG A 77 3.69 6.68 -1.07
N VAL A 78 2.81 5.75 -0.72
CA VAL A 78 1.40 6.01 -0.43
C VAL A 78 1.07 5.47 0.95
N GLU A 79 0.36 6.27 1.76
CA GLU A 79 -0.14 5.85 3.06
C GLU A 79 -1.65 6.09 3.18
N THR A 80 -2.40 5.11 3.70
CA THR A 80 -3.85 5.23 3.86
C THR A 80 -4.38 4.43 5.04
N LEU A 81 -5.48 4.91 5.63
CA LEU A 81 -6.18 4.29 6.76
C LEU A 81 -7.03 3.10 6.30
N CYS A 82 -7.05 2.03 7.10
CA CYS A 82 -7.99 0.93 7.00
C CYS A 82 -8.72 0.81 8.36
N LEU A 83 -10.06 0.82 8.34
CA LEU A 83 -10.85 0.89 9.58
C LEU A 83 -10.82 -0.40 10.40
N ASP A 84 -10.48 -1.52 9.78
CA ASP A 84 -10.38 -2.80 10.44
C ASP A 84 -9.39 -3.73 9.68
N MET A 85 -9.15 -4.91 10.26
CA MET A 85 -8.23 -5.89 9.71
C MET A 85 -8.69 -6.46 8.37
N GLU A 86 -9.99 -6.64 8.17
CA GLU A 86 -10.53 -7.21 6.93
C GLU A 86 -10.41 -6.23 5.77
N ILE A 87 -10.63 -4.94 6.02
CA ILE A 87 -10.32 -3.85 5.08
C ILE A 87 -8.83 -3.85 4.76
N ALA A 88 -7.95 -3.95 5.76
CA ALA A 88 -6.51 -4.00 5.51
C ALA A 88 -6.11 -5.19 4.61
N LYS A 89 -6.62 -6.40 4.89
CA LYS A 89 -6.36 -7.61 4.10
C LYS A 89 -6.83 -7.46 2.66
N ARG A 90 -8.08 -7.03 2.44
CA ARG A 90 -8.63 -6.88 1.08
C ARG A 90 -7.94 -5.74 0.31
N SER A 91 -7.52 -4.67 0.98
CA SER A 91 -6.74 -3.60 0.35
C SER A 91 -5.35 -4.07 -0.06
N VAL A 92 -4.68 -4.91 0.73
CA VAL A 92 -3.41 -5.55 0.31
C VAL A 92 -3.63 -6.49 -0.88
N ALA A 93 -4.70 -7.28 -0.89
CA ALA A 93 -5.01 -8.15 -2.02
C ALA A 93 -5.29 -7.35 -3.31
N ALA A 94 -6.06 -6.26 -3.20
CA ALA A 94 -6.35 -5.36 -4.32
C ALA A 94 -5.08 -4.66 -4.81
N LEU A 95 -4.21 -4.21 -3.89
CA LEU A 95 -2.89 -3.66 -4.23
C LEU A 95 -2.09 -4.68 -5.05
N LYS A 96 -1.90 -5.90 -4.53
CA LYS A 96 -1.13 -6.96 -5.21
C LYS A 96 -1.66 -7.28 -6.60
N SER A 97 -2.97 -7.23 -6.80
CA SER A 97 -3.57 -7.48 -8.11
C SER A 97 -3.36 -6.34 -9.11
N ALA A 98 -3.26 -5.09 -8.64
CA ALA A 98 -3.15 -3.91 -9.50
C ALA A 98 -1.71 -3.44 -9.71
N HIS A 99 -0.80 -3.87 -8.84
CA HIS A 99 0.58 -3.43 -8.83
C HIS A 99 1.39 -4.04 -9.98
N PRO A 100 2.30 -3.28 -10.64
CA PRO A 100 3.09 -3.80 -11.77
C PRO A 100 4.13 -4.86 -11.36
N TYR A 101 4.60 -4.81 -10.12
CA TYR A 101 5.61 -5.76 -9.61
C TYR A 101 4.97 -7.03 -9.07
N GLU A 102 5.61 -8.17 -9.36
CA GLU A 102 5.22 -9.49 -8.81
C GLU A 102 5.14 -9.48 -7.28
N GLN A 103 6.11 -8.84 -6.64
CA GLN A 103 6.12 -8.61 -5.19
C GLN A 103 6.17 -7.11 -4.89
N PRO A 104 5.01 -6.48 -4.63
CA PRO A 104 4.97 -5.09 -4.20
C PRO A 104 5.60 -4.92 -2.83
N SER A 105 6.34 -3.83 -2.63
CA SER A 105 6.78 -3.41 -1.29
C SER A 105 5.63 -2.72 -0.57
N TYR A 106 5.20 -3.29 0.57
CA TYR A 106 4.16 -2.71 1.42
C TYR A 106 4.37 -3.08 2.89
N ALA A 107 3.73 -2.31 3.77
CA ALA A 107 3.64 -2.58 5.20
C ALA A 107 2.22 -2.28 5.70
N VAL A 108 1.80 -3.02 6.72
CA VAL A 108 0.55 -2.77 7.44
C VAL A 108 0.87 -2.57 8.91
N TYR A 109 0.56 -1.38 9.43
CA TYR A 109 0.77 -1.03 10.84
C TYR A 109 -0.56 -1.05 11.57
N LYS A 110 -0.65 -1.74 12.70
CA LYS A 110 -1.75 -1.54 13.65
C LYS A 110 -1.56 -0.16 14.30
N LEU A 111 -2.64 0.60 14.42
CA LEU A 111 -2.65 1.91 15.05
C LEU A 111 -3.22 1.81 16.46
N GLU A 112 -2.53 2.43 17.42
CA GLU A 112 -3.04 2.60 18.78
C GLU A 112 -4.08 3.73 18.83
N ASP A 113 -4.99 3.67 19.80
CA ASP A 113 -6.08 4.62 20.02
C ASP A 113 -5.91 5.29 21.40
N PHE A 114 -5.04 6.31 21.47
CA PHE A 114 -4.78 7.12 22.67
C PHE A 114 -5.08 8.60 22.43
#